data_AF-A0A7X8KQ61-F1
#
_entry.id   AF-A0A7X8KQ61-F1
#
_cell.length_a   1.000
_cell.length_b   1.000
_cell.length_c   1.000
_cell.angle_alpha   90.00
_cell.angle_beta   90.00
_cell.angle_gamma   90.00
#
_symmetry.space_group_name_H-M   'P 1'
#
loop_
_entity.id
_entity.type
_entity.pdbx_description
1 polymer ?
#
loop_
_entity_poly.entity_id
_entity_poly.type
_entity_poly.pdbx_seq_one_letter_code
_entity_poly.pdbx_strand_id
1 'polypeptide(L)'
;MERSNYIQVNTGIKIVYHITLVISMLVGFWHFFVPNLYKWYDYLPMQYENLIVGIDYTNLCFSALLFGSSFVLILLRKSILKLNFETIVFYTFLTVVWVFRACLAAFIKPWPLEPVPAAAIGQLIGSVTLALMMIIVTINLWKKRHAKKQLKSLKSLSKK
;
A
#
# COMPACT_ATOMS: atom_id res chain seq x y z
N MET A 1 -27.44 18.00 14.88
CA MET A 1 -26.04 18.35 14.54
C MET A 1 -25.06 17.19 14.79
N GLU A 2 -25.39 16.24 15.69
CA GLU A 2 -24.52 15.12 16.10
C GLU A 2 -24.16 14.09 15.01
N ARG A 3 -25.06 13.78 14.07
CA ARG A 3 -24.82 12.74 13.05
C ARG A 3 -23.69 13.08 12.06
N SER A 4 -23.26 14.35 12.01
CA SER A 4 -22.16 14.83 11.15
C SER A 4 -20.78 14.38 11.64
N ASN A 5 -20.59 14.25 12.97
CA ASN A 5 -19.30 13.87 13.55
C ASN A 5 -18.97 12.38 13.31
N TYR A 6 -19.98 11.51 13.19
CA TYR A 6 -19.78 10.07 12.92
C TYR A 6 -19.15 9.75 11.55
N ILE A 7 -19.31 10.65 10.58
CA ILE A 7 -18.81 10.47 9.21
C ILE A 7 -17.33 10.86 9.09
N GLN A 8 -16.79 11.60 10.07
CA GLN A 8 -15.37 11.95 10.06
C GLN A 8 -14.51 10.70 10.24
N VAL A 9 -13.38 10.65 9.52
CA VAL A 9 -12.38 9.60 9.71
C VAL A 9 -11.77 9.73 11.11
N ASN A 10 -11.69 8.62 11.85
CA ASN A 10 -11.10 8.58 13.19
C ASN A 10 -9.60 8.96 13.11
N THR A 11 -9.11 9.76 14.06
CA THR A 11 -7.69 10.10 14.22
C THR A 11 -6.77 8.89 14.15
N GLY A 12 -7.12 7.78 14.82
CA GLY A 12 -6.32 6.54 14.74
C GLY A 12 -6.16 6.03 13.31
N ILE A 13 -7.26 6.01 12.53
CA ILE A 13 -7.24 5.60 11.11
C ILE A 13 -6.42 6.59 10.26
N LYS A 14 -6.45 7.89 10.57
CA LYS A 14 -5.63 8.89 9.86
C LYS A 14 -4.13 8.66 10.09
N ILE A 15 -3.74 8.32 11.31
CA ILE A 15 -2.36 8.02 11.69
C ILE A 15 -1.90 6.74 10.99
N VAL A 16 -2.67 5.65 11.11
CA VAL A 16 -2.37 4.38 10.44
C VAL A 16 -2.24 4.58 8.93
N TYR A 17 -3.15 5.35 8.31
CA TYR A 17 -3.06 5.71 6.89
C TYR A 17 -1.75 6.41 6.52
N HIS A 18 -1.27 7.37 7.31
CA HIS A 18 0.01 8.02 7.02
C HIS A 18 1.19 7.08 7.22
N ILE A 19 1.19 6.30 8.31
CA ILE A 19 2.25 5.33 8.60
C ILE A 19 2.36 4.32 7.47
N THR A 20 1.24 3.74 7.02
CA THR A 20 1.27 2.73 5.96
C THR A 20 1.81 3.31 4.65
N LEU A 21 1.42 4.54 4.29
CA LEU A 21 1.92 5.21 3.09
C LEU A 21 3.39 5.57 3.19
N VAL A 22 3.87 6.06 4.34
CA VAL A 22 5.29 6.40 4.53
C VAL A 22 6.14 5.13 4.44
N ILE A 23 5.75 4.05 5.11
CA ILE A 23 6.46 2.77 5.01
C ILE A 23 6.44 2.25 3.57
N SER A 24 5.29 2.26 2.91
CA SER A 24 5.15 1.84 1.51
C SER A 24 6.05 2.64 0.58
N MET A 25 6.11 3.96 0.78
CA MET A 25 6.97 4.86 0.04
C MET A 25 8.45 4.56 0.27
N LEU A 26 8.86 4.36 1.53
CA LEU A 26 10.25 4.03 1.89
C LEU A 26 10.68 2.67 1.34
N VAL A 27 9.78 1.68 1.33
CA VAL A 27 10.06 0.38 0.69
C VAL A 27 10.24 0.55 -0.82
N GLY A 28 9.37 1.30 -1.49
CA GLY A 28 9.55 1.63 -2.90
C GLY A 28 10.87 2.38 -3.17
N PHE A 29 11.23 3.34 -2.32
CA PHE A 29 12.50 4.05 -2.41
C PHE A 29 13.70 3.13 -2.23
N TRP A 30 13.65 2.24 -1.25
CA TRP A 30 14.70 1.27 -0.98
C TRP A 30 14.97 0.37 -2.19
N HIS A 31 13.92 -0.17 -2.83
CA HIS A 31 14.04 -1.10 -3.96
C HIS A 31 14.79 -0.55 -5.17
N PHE A 32 14.88 0.78 -5.36
CA PHE A 32 15.74 1.37 -6.40
C PHE A 32 17.22 0.98 -6.24
N PHE A 33 17.67 0.77 -5.01
CA PHE A 33 19.09 0.60 -4.70
C PHE A 33 19.47 -0.84 -4.35
N VAL A 34 18.49 -1.68 -3.97
CA VAL A 34 18.72 -3.05 -3.51
C VAL A 34 19.55 -3.90 -4.48
N PRO A 35 19.28 -3.92 -5.81
CA PRO A 35 20.08 -4.74 -6.72
C PRO A 35 21.58 -4.43 -6.67
N ASN A 36 21.92 -3.15 -6.57
CA ASN A 36 23.30 -2.67 -6.51
C ASN A 36 23.91 -2.87 -5.11
N LEU A 37 23.17 -2.57 -4.05
CA LEU A 37 23.63 -2.68 -2.66
C LEU A 37 24.00 -4.13 -2.29
N TYR A 38 23.24 -5.10 -2.81
CA TYR A 38 23.42 -6.53 -2.49
C TYR A 38 23.98 -7.36 -3.64
N LYS A 39 24.41 -6.70 -4.72
CA LYS A 39 25.03 -7.33 -5.90
C LYS A 39 24.25 -8.55 -6.41
N TRP A 40 22.95 -8.36 -6.68
CA TRP A 40 22.05 -9.46 -7.10
C TRP A 40 22.57 -10.27 -8.29
N TYR A 41 23.35 -9.63 -9.16
CA TYR A 41 23.82 -10.22 -10.40
C TYR A 41 25.13 -10.99 -10.28
N ASP A 42 25.83 -10.93 -9.14
CA ASP A 42 27.06 -11.73 -8.91
C ASP A 42 26.77 -13.24 -8.94
N TYR A 43 25.51 -13.63 -8.68
CA TYR A 43 25.06 -15.02 -8.66
C TYR A 43 24.44 -15.48 -9.99
N LEU A 44 24.30 -14.57 -10.97
CA LEU A 44 23.67 -14.87 -12.27
C LEU A 44 24.73 -14.91 -13.38
N PRO A 45 24.79 -15.99 -14.19
CA PRO A 45 25.71 -16.05 -15.32
C PRO A 45 25.44 -14.92 -16.33
N MET A 46 26.49 -14.22 -16.76
CA MET A 46 26.40 -13.08 -17.70
C MET A 46 25.76 -13.42 -19.06
N GLN A 47 25.71 -14.70 -19.44
CA GLN A 47 25.00 -15.18 -20.63
C GLN A 47 23.48 -14.91 -20.59
N TYR A 48 22.92 -14.51 -19.44
CA TYR A 48 21.51 -14.16 -19.26
C TYR A 48 21.28 -12.64 -19.15
N GLU A 49 22.04 -11.81 -19.89
CA GLU A 49 21.93 -10.35 -19.86
C GLU A 49 20.49 -9.84 -20.07
N ASN A 50 19.75 -10.42 -21.02
CA ASN A 50 18.34 -10.06 -21.26
C ASN A 50 17.46 -10.29 -20.02
N LEU A 51 17.74 -11.33 -19.21
CA LEU A 51 17.02 -11.60 -17.97
C LEU A 51 17.37 -10.56 -16.91
N ILE A 52 18.65 -10.19 -16.78
CA ILE A 52 19.14 -9.17 -15.86
C ILE A 52 18.45 -7.82 -16.14
N VAL A 53 18.46 -7.38 -17.40
CA VAL A 53 17.80 -6.14 -17.82
C VAL A 53 16.29 -6.18 -17.55
N GLY A 54 15.64 -7.33 -17.81
CA GLY A 54 14.22 -7.52 -17.51
C GLY A 54 13.90 -7.41 -16.01
N ILE A 55 14.77 -7.95 -15.15
CA ILE A 55 14.64 -7.82 -13.69
C ILE A 55 14.81 -6.36 -13.26
N ASP A 56 15.82 -5.65 -13.79
CA ASP A 56 16.05 -4.24 -13.49
C ASP A 56 14.87 -3.35 -13.88
N TYR A 57 14.34 -3.51 -15.10
CA TYR A 57 13.20 -2.71 -15.55
C TYR A 57 11.95 -2.97 -14.71
N THR A 58 11.69 -4.24 -14.38
CA THR A 58 10.57 -4.61 -13.52
C THR A 58 10.73 -3.98 -12.14
N ASN A 59 11.92 -4.05 -11.56
CA ASN A 59 12.22 -3.49 -10.25
C ASN A 59 12.09 -1.96 -10.25
N LEU A 60 12.63 -1.26 -11.25
CA LEU A 60 12.54 0.20 -11.37
C LEU A 60 11.09 0.67 -11.51
N CYS A 61 10.32 0.05 -12.42
CA CYS A 61 8.91 0.37 -12.61
C CYS A 61 8.08 0.09 -11.36
N PHE A 62 8.30 -1.04 -10.70
CA PHE A 62 7.60 -1.39 -9.46
C PHE A 62 7.96 -0.45 -8.30
N SER A 63 9.24 -0.09 -8.17
CA SER A 63 9.74 0.87 -7.19
C SER A 63 9.10 2.25 -7.39
N ALA A 64 9.07 2.73 -8.64
CA ALA A 64 8.43 3.99 -9.01
C ALA A 64 6.92 3.97 -8.74
N LEU A 65 6.23 2.86 -9.03
CA LEU A 65 4.81 2.69 -8.74
C LEU A 65 4.51 2.70 -7.24
N LEU A 66 5.28 1.97 -6.43
CA LEU A 66 5.12 1.94 -4.97
C LEU A 66 5.41 3.32 -4.35
N PHE A 67 6.56 3.89 -4.68
CA PHE A 67 6.98 5.20 -4.19
C PHE A 67 6.00 6.28 -4.65
N GLY A 68 5.76 6.39 -5.96
CA GLY A 68 4.93 7.40 -6.58
C GLY A 68 3.48 7.34 -6.13
N SER A 69 2.87 6.15 -6.10
CA SER A 69 1.48 6.01 -5.64
C SER A 69 1.34 6.42 -4.18
N SER A 70 2.28 6.01 -3.33
CA SER A 70 2.28 6.37 -1.91
C SER A 70 2.45 7.88 -1.73
N PHE A 71 3.38 8.49 -2.45
CA PHE A 71 3.63 9.92 -2.43
C PHE A 71 2.42 10.73 -2.89
N VAL A 72 1.81 10.38 -4.03
CA VAL A 72 0.60 11.03 -4.54
C VAL A 72 -0.54 10.90 -3.53
N LEU A 73 -0.73 9.74 -2.91
CA LEU A 73 -1.76 9.56 -1.88
C LEU A 73 -1.51 10.44 -0.65
N ILE A 74 -0.25 10.62 -0.22
CA ILE A 74 0.10 11.58 0.85
C ILE A 74 -0.30 13.01 0.48
N LEU A 75 -0.01 13.45 -0.76
CA LEU A 75 -0.43 14.76 -1.25
C LEU A 75 -1.96 14.89 -1.28
N LEU A 76 -2.66 13.82 -1.69
CA LEU A 76 -4.11 13.74 -1.75
C LEU A 76 -4.80 13.47 -0.40
N ARG A 77 -4.08 13.54 0.73
CA ARG A 77 -4.65 13.29 2.07
C ARG A 77 -5.93 14.08 2.34
N LYS A 78 -6.00 15.34 1.93
CA LYS A 78 -7.22 16.16 2.16
C LYS A 78 -8.41 15.62 1.38
N SER A 79 -8.17 15.05 0.19
CA SER A 79 -9.19 14.43 -0.65
C SER A 79 -9.74 13.15 -0.03
N ILE A 80 -8.85 12.24 0.42
CA ILE A 80 -9.29 10.98 1.02
C ILE A 80 -10.04 11.18 2.34
N LEU A 81 -9.62 12.16 3.15
CA LEU A 81 -10.29 12.50 4.42
C LEU A 81 -11.68 13.11 4.22
N LYS A 82 -11.93 13.72 3.04
CA LYS A 82 -13.26 14.14 2.60
C LYS A 82 -14.09 12.98 2.03
N LEU A 83 -13.55 11.75 2.06
CA LEU A 83 -14.14 10.52 1.53
C LEU A 83 -14.41 10.59 0.03
N ASN A 84 -13.51 11.23 -0.73
CA ASN A 84 -13.53 11.26 -2.18
C ASN A 84 -13.40 9.83 -2.77
N PHE A 85 -14.15 9.52 -3.83
CA PHE A 85 -14.23 8.15 -4.36
C PHE A 85 -12.93 7.71 -5.00
N GLU A 86 -12.44 8.54 -5.91
CA GLU A 86 -11.29 8.27 -6.77
C GLU A 86 -10.04 8.04 -5.91
N THR A 87 -9.88 8.87 -4.86
CA THR A 87 -8.76 8.74 -3.93
C THR A 87 -8.87 7.48 -3.05
N ILE A 88 -10.09 7.08 -2.65
CA ILE A 88 -10.30 5.83 -1.90
C ILE A 88 -10.04 4.62 -2.80
N VAL A 89 -10.48 4.66 -4.06
CA VAL A 89 -10.19 3.61 -5.06
C VAL A 89 -8.69 3.49 -5.28
N PHE A 90 -7.98 4.62 -5.41
CA PHE A 90 -6.55 4.60 -5.60
C PHE A 90 -5.79 4.02 -4.39
N TYR A 91 -6.19 4.38 -3.17
CA TYR A 91 -5.65 3.74 -1.95
C TYR A 91 -5.99 2.25 -1.85
N THR A 92 -7.19 1.86 -2.30
CA THR A 92 -7.62 0.46 -2.35
C THR A 92 -6.76 -0.33 -3.32
N PHE A 93 -6.44 0.22 -4.49
CA PHE A 93 -5.52 -0.40 -5.44
C PHE A 93 -4.14 -0.65 -4.81
N LEU A 94 -3.56 0.35 -4.15
CA LEU A 94 -2.28 0.18 -3.44
C LEU A 94 -2.38 -0.87 -2.32
N THR A 95 -3.50 -0.92 -1.61
CA THR A 95 -3.77 -1.95 -0.59
C THR A 95 -3.76 -3.34 -1.22
N VAL A 96 -4.42 -3.53 -2.36
CA VAL A 96 -4.46 -4.80 -3.08
C VAL A 96 -3.04 -5.24 -3.48
N VAL A 97 -2.21 -4.33 -4.00
CA VAL A 97 -0.80 -4.63 -4.33
C VAL A 97 -0.04 -5.17 -3.10
N TRP A 98 -0.21 -4.54 -1.93
CA TRP A 98 0.41 -4.99 -0.69
C TRP A 98 -0.12 -6.32 -0.18
N VAL A 99 -1.42 -6.59 -0.35
CA VAL A 99 -2.02 -7.89 -0.03
C VAL A 99 -1.46 -8.99 -0.94
N PHE A 100 -1.38 -8.74 -2.25
CA PHE A 100 -0.76 -9.69 -3.18
C PHE A 100 0.69 -9.98 -2.78
N ARG A 101 1.48 -8.95 -2.45
CA ARG A 101 2.85 -9.11 -1.94
C ARG A 101 2.89 -9.97 -0.67
N ALA A 102 2.02 -9.70 0.31
CA ALA A 102 1.96 -10.48 1.55
C ALA A 102 1.58 -11.95 1.29
N CYS A 103 0.61 -12.21 0.40
CA CYS A 103 0.22 -13.56 0.02
C CYS A 103 1.34 -14.31 -0.71
N LEU A 104 2.07 -13.62 -1.61
CA LEU A 104 3.22 -14.20 -2.29
C LEU A 104 4.30 -14.64 -1.29
N ALA A 105 4.62 -13.77 -0.33
CA ALA A 105 5.61 -14.02 0.71
C ALA A 105 5.17 -15.08 1.74
N ALA A 106 3.88 -15.23 2.00
CA ALA A 106 3.36 -16.16 3.01
C ALA A 106 3.04 -17.56 2.46
N PHE A 107 2.48 -17.65 1.25
CA PHE A 107 1.82 -18.88 0.78
C PHE A 107 2.38 -19.45 -0.52
N ILE A 108 2.84 -18.60 -1.45
CA ILE A 108 3.18 -19.05 -2.80
C ILE A 108 4.67 -19.35 -2.92
N LYS A 109 5.51 -18.37 -2.60
CA LYS A 109 6.97 -18.51 -2.70
C LYS A 109 7.59 -17.75 -1.52
N PRO A 110 7.58 -18.35 -0.32
CA PRO A 110 8.18 -17.72 0.85
C PRO A 110 9.66 -17.43 0.61
N TRP A 111 10.14 -16.35 1.21
CA TRP A 111 11.55 -15.97 1.12
C TRP A 111 12.43 -17.11 1.64
N PRO A 112 13.51 -17.48 0.92
CA PRO A 112 14.46 -18.44 1.43
C PRO A 112 15.07 -17.93 2.73
N LEU A 113 15.27 -18.83 3.70
CA LEU A 113 15.86 -18.49 4.99
C LEU A 113 17.36 -18.21 4.88
N GLU A 114 18.03 -18.86 3.93
CA GLU A 114 19.44 -18.59 3.64
C GLU A 114 19.61 -17.31 2.80
N PRO A 115 20.68 -16.53 3.00
CA PRO A 115 21.72 -16.70 4.02
C PRO A 115 21.38 -16.03 5.37
N VAL A 116 20.35 -15.16 5.40
CA VAL A 116 19.98 -14.38 6.60
C VAL A 116 18.51 -14.59 6.95
N PRO A 117 18.20 -15.57 7.83
CA PRO A 117 16.81 -15.91 8.16
C PRO A 117 16.05 -14.74 8.78
N ALA A 118 16.74 -13.92 9.57
CA ALA A 118 16.16 -12.73 10.19
C ALA A 118 15.63 -11.72 9.17
N ALA A 119 16.30 -11.56 8.03
CA ALA A 119 15.85 -10.67 6.97
C ALA A 119 14.60 -11.22 6.26
N ALA A 120 14.59 -12.52 5.94
CA ALA A 120 13.45 -13.19 5.34
C ALA A 120 12.20 -13.11 6.24
N ILE A 121 12.34 -13.46 7.52
CA ILE A 121 11.26 -13.40 8.51
C ILE A 121 10.80 -11.95 8.73
N GLY A 122 11.74 -11.00 8.85
CA GLY A 122 11.44 -9.58 8.99
C GLY A 122 10.65 -9.02 7.82
N GLN A 123 11.02 -9.38 6.57
CA GLN A 123 10.31 -8.98 5.37
C GLN A 123 8.90 -9.59 5.30
N LEU A 124 8.73 -10.85 5.73
CA LEU A 124 7.42 -11.49 5.81
C LEU A 124 6.52 -10.78 6.83
N ILE A 125 6.98 -10.63 8.07
CA ILE A 125 6.24 -9.95 9.14
C ILE A 125 5.88 -8.53 8.70
N GLY A 126 6.85 -7.77 8.19
CA GLY A 126 6.63 -6.41 7.71
C GLY A 126 5.58 -6.34 6.59
N SER A 127 5.64 -7.27 5.63
CA SER A 127 4.67 -7.32 4.52
C SER A 127 3.26 -7.63 5.01
N VAL A 128 3.10 -8.62 5.91
CA VAL A 128 1.81 -9.01 6.47
C VAL A 128 1.23 -7.90 7.35
N THR A 129 2.02 -7.35 8.28
CA THR A 129 1.59 -6.27 9.16
C THR A 129 1.15 -5.05 8.36
N LEU A 130 1.93 -4.63 7.37
CA LEU A 130 1.60 -3.47 6.54
C LEU A 130 0.31 -3.71 5.74
N ALA A 131 0.17 -4.89 5.12
CA ALA A 131 -1.03 -5.26 4.38
C ALA A 131 -2.28 -5.26 5.27
N LEU A 132 -2.21 -5.82 6.49
CA LEU A 132 -3.32 -5.80 7.45
C LEU A 132 -3.70 -4.37 7.86
N MET A 133 -2.72 -3.53 8.17
CA MET A 133 -2.98 -2.12 8.50
C MET A 133 -3.67 -1.39 7.33
N MET A 134 -3.22 -1.64 6.10
CA MET A 134 -3.83 -1.07 4.90
C MET A 134 -5.26 -1.56 4.67
N ILE A 135 -5.54 -2.84 4.87
CA ILE A 135 -6.90 -3.42 4.83
C ILE A 135 -7.80 -2.72 5.85
N ILE A 136 -7.34 -2.59 7.11
CA ILE A 136 -8.11 -1.96 8.18
C ILE A 136 -8.51 -0.53 7.79
N VAL A 137 -7.56 0.26 7.26
CA VAL A 137 -7.83 1.61 6.77
C VAL A 137 -8.84 1.59 5.62
N THR A 138 -8.64 0.72 4.62
CA THR A 138 -9.52 0.60 3.45
C THR A 138 -10.96 0.28 3.84
N ILE A 139 -11.17 -0.74 4.68
CA ILE A 139 -12.51 -1.11 5.18
C ILE A 139 -13.16 0.07 5.90
N ASN A 140 -12.41 0.78 6.76
CA ASN A 140 -12.92 1.94 7.49
C ASN A 140 -13.33 3.09 6.57
N LEU A 141 -12.52 3.39 5.55
CA LEU A 141 -12.82 4.44 4.56
C LEU A 141 -14.09 4.11 3.76
N TRP A 142 -14.24 2.88 3.28
CA TRP A 142 -15.43 2.44 2.56
C TRP A 142 -16.68 2.49 3.45
N LYS A 143 -16.64 1.95 4.67
CA LYS A 143 -17.76 2.01 5.62
C LYS A 143 -18.23 3.45 5.85
N LYS A 144 -17.30 4.37 6.10
CA LYS A 144 -17.63 5.80 6.31
C LYS A 144 -18.18 6.46 5.05
N ARG A 145 -17.65 6.13 3.88
CA ARG A 145 -18.17 6.63 2.59
C ARG A 145 -19.61 6.16 2.35
N HIS A 146 -19.91 4.88 2.58
CA HIS A 146 -21.27 4.35 2.46
C HIS A 146 -22.24 5.07 3.41
N ALA A 147 -21.86 5.24 4.68
CA ALA A 147 -22.66 6.01 5.65
C ALA A 147 -22.90 7.46 5.20
N LYS A 148 -21.87 8.13 4.65
CA LYS A 148 -22.00 9.50 4.10
C LYS A 148 -22.99 9.56 2.94
N LYS A 149 -22.97 8.58 2.04
CA LYS A 149 -23.88 8.51 0.88
C LYS A 149 -25.33 8.31 1.34
N GLN A 150 -25.57 7.40 2.28
CA GLN A 150 -26.90 7.14 2.86
C GLN A 150 -27.47 8.39 3.54
N LEU A 151 -26.68 9.09 4.36
CA LEU A 151 -27.13 10.32 5.03
C LEU A 151 -27.52 11.41 4.02
N LYS A 152 -26.77 11.54 2.92
CA LYS A 152 -27.08 12.51 1.85
C LYS A 152 -28.42 12.17 1.18
N SER A 153 -28.68 10.89 0.91
CA SER A 153 -29.93 10.40 0.33
C SER A 153 -31.15 10.65 1.24
N LEU A 154 -31.03 10.40 2.54
CA LEU A 154 -32.11 10.65 3.50
C LEU A 154 -32.46 12.14 3.58
N LYS A 155 -31.44 13.01 3.59
CA LYS A 155 -31.65 14.47 3.62
C LYS A 155 -32.30 15.01 2.35
N SER A 156 -32.07 14.40 1.18
CA SER A 156 -32.75 14.81 -0.05
C SER A 156 -34.21 14.38 -0.09
N LEU A 157 -34.56 13.25 0.52
CA LEU A 157 -35.96 12.79 0.62
C LEU A 157 -36.78 13.65 1.58
N SER A 158 -36.19 14.05 2.72
CA SER A 158 -36.86 14.93 3.70
C SER A 158 -37.08 16.38 3.24
N LYS A 159 -36.52 16.79 2.09
CA LYS A 159 -36.67 18.13 1.52
C LYS A 159 -37.70 18.20 0.39
N LYS A 160 -38.25 17.05 -0.02
CA LYS A 160 -39.40 16.95 -0.93
C LYS A 160 -40.65 16.77 -0.10
#